data_AF-A0A831TBU4-F1
#
_entry.id   AF-A0A831TBU4-F1
#
_cell.length_a   1.000
_cell.length_b   1.000
_cell.length_c   1.000
_cell.angle_alpha   90.00
_cell.angle_beta   90.00
_cell.angle_gamma   90.00
#
_symmetry.space_group_name_H-M   'P 1'
#
loop_
_entity.id
_entity.type
_entity.pdbx_description
1 polymer ?
#
loop_
_entity_poly.entity_id
_entity_poly.type
_entity_poly.pdbx_seq_one_letter_code
_entity_poly.pdbx_strand_id
1 'polypeptide(L)'
;MALNWLVPITQENPITFGAMRFPINGPEAPDFLRKLSSVHPRCLMSFKAELLLSDDSDEACGGSDFIISWSGQQDITIEGDLVLSHCAEAFMDYIPNPTEILLYLESINTTGWDKIQLKWLRQMRQWLTTGYRVIMMREA
;
A
#
# COMPACT_ATOMS: atom_id res chain seq x y z
N MET A 1 -7.74 -6.52 15.05
CA MET A 1 -8.22 -7.06 13.76
C MET A 1 -7.56 -6.17 12.73
N ALA A 2 -6.64 -6.69 11.92
CA ALA A 2 -5.75 -5.82 11.15
C ALA A 2 -6.52 -4.97 10.14
N LEU A 3 -6.23 -3.67 10.10
CA LEU A 3 -6.75 -2.74 9.10
C LEU A 3 -5.89 -2.82 7.84
N ASN A 4 -6.55 -2.96 6.69
CA ASN A 4 -5.89 -2.97 5.39
C ASN A 4 -6.06 -1.59 4.76
N TRP A 5 -4.96 -0.94 4.43
CA TRP A 5 -4.92 0.34 3.75
C TRP A 5 -4.49 0.16 2.31
N LEU A 6 -5.26 0.69 1.36
CA LEU A 6 -4.77 0.84 -0.01
C LEU A 6 -3.98 2.13 -0.10
N VAL A 7 -2.71 2.01 -0.48
CA VAL A 7 -1.74 3.12 -0.39
C VAL A 7 -1.08 3.32 -1.74
N PRO A 8 -1.15 4.54 -2.33
CA PRO A 8 -0.33 4.89 -3.47
C PRO A 8 1.08 5.29 -3.02
N ILE A 9 2.11 4.79 -3.71
CA ILE A 9 3.48 5.32 -3.62
C ILE A 9 3.59 6.39 -4.71
N THR A 10 3.65 7.65 -4.29
CA THR A 10 3.63 8.81 -5.19
C THR A 10 5.03 9.24 -5.63
N GLN A 11 6.05 8.90 -4.84
CA GLN A 11 7.47 9.14 -5.13
C GLN A 11 8.31 7.96 -4.62
N GLU A 12 9.36 7.62 -5.36
CA GLU A 12 10.29 6.52 -5.01
C GLU A 12 11.58 7.03 -4.36
N ASN A 13 11.92 8.31 -4.48
CA ASN A 13 13.10 8.91 -3.85
C ASN A 13 12.89 10.41 -3.53
N PRO A 14 12.71 10.79 -2.25
CA PRO A 14 12.47 9.89 -1.12
C PRO A 14 11.16 9.09 -1.33
N ILE A 15 11.00 7.98 -0.60
CA ILE A 15 9.78 7.18 -0.71
C ILE A 15 8.64 7.94 -0.04
N THR A 16 7.58 8.19 -0.80
CA THR A 16 6.38 8.90 -0.30
C THR A 16 5.13 8.06 -0.48
N PHE A 17 4.44 7.80 0.62
CA PHE A 17 3.10 7.22 0.65
C PHE A 17 2.05 8.33 0.64
N GLY A 18 1.22 8.35 -0.40
CA GLY A 18 0.29 9.45 -0.62
C GLY A 18 -0.83 9.57 0.43
N ALA A 19 -1.24 10.81 0.69
CA ALA A 19 -2.36 11.22 1.54
C ALA A 19 -3.71 10.63 1.11
N MET A 20 -3.83 10.25 -0.16
CA MET A 20 -5.07 9.71 -0.75
C MET A 20 -5.36 8.26 -0.31
N ARG A 21 -4.49 7.64 0.50
CA ARG A 21 -4.69 6.30 1.04
C ARG A 21 -6.03 6.18 1.76
N PHE A 22 -6.63 5.00 1.67
CA PHE A 22 -7.93 4.75 2.30
C PHE A 22 -8.03 3.30 2.79
N PRO A 23 -8.86 3.02 3.81
CA PRO A 23 -9.00 1.67 4.32
C PRO A 23 -9.88 0.82 3.38
N ILE A 24 -9.44 -0.40 3.11
CA ILE A 24 -10.25 -1.48 2.57
C ILE A 24 -10.84 -2.22 3.77
N ASN A 25 -12.03 -1.81 4.18
CA ASN A 25 -12.74 -2.32 5.34
C ASN A 25 -14.18 -2.73 4.99
N GLY A 26 -14.87 -3.35 5.95
CA GLY A 26 -16.23 -3.85 5.75
C GLY A 26 -16.30 -5.30 5.27
N PRO A 27 -17.53 -5.86 5.16
CA PRO A 27 -17.74 -7.26 4.80
C PRO A 27 -17.27 -7.60 3.37
N GLU A 28 -17.13 -6.61 2.48
CA GLU A 28 -16.72 -6.79 1.09
C GLU A 28 -15.19 -6.89 0.92
N ALA A 29 -14.42 -6.50 1.93
CA ALA A 29 -12.96 -6.44 1.88
C ALA A 29 -12.29 -7.80 1.59
N PRO A 30 -12.64 -8.90 2.29
CA PRO A 30 -12.02 -10.21 2.01
C PRO A 30 -12.28 -10.70 0.59
N ASP A 31 -13.50 -10.49 0.09
CA ASP A 31 -13.87 -10.90 -1.26
C ASP A 31 -13.17 -10.06 -2.34
N PHE A 32 -13.02 -8.75 -2.11
CA PHE A 32 -12.26 -7.87 -3.00
C PHE A 32 -10.80 -8.32 -3.14
N LEU A 33 -10.12 -8.56 -2.01
CA LEU A 33 -8.73 -9.01 -1.99
C LEU A 33 -8.59 -10.38 -2.66
N ARG A 34 -9.51 -11.31 -2.40
CA ARG A 34 -9.54 -12.63 -3.05
C ARG A 34 -9.68 -12.50 -4.57
N LYS A 35 -10.61 -11.66 -5.04
CA LYS A 35 -10.84 -11.43 -6.48
C LYS A 35 -9.60 -10.84 -7.15
N LEU A 36 -8.92 -9.87 -6.54
CA LEU A 36 -7.66 -9.33 -7.06
C LEU A 36 -6.55 -10.39 -7.14
N SER A 37 -6.36 -11.18 -6.08
CA SER A 37 -5.34 -12.23 -6.05
C SER A 37 -5.60 -13.36 -7.04
N SER A 38 -6.86 -13.59 -7.40
CA SER A 38 -7.23 -14.60 -8.41
C SER A 38 -6.82 -14.21 -9.84
N VAL A 39 -6.65 -12.92 -10.10
CA VAL A 39 -6.12 -12.42 -11.37
C VAL A 39 -4.61 -12.64 -11.43
N HIS A 40 -3.89 -12.16 -10.43
CA HIS A 40 -2.47 -12.40 -10.27
C HIS A 40 -2.04 -12.19 -8.81
N PRO A 41 -1.16 -13.03 -8.22
CA PRO A 41 -0.75 -12.87 -6.82
C PRO A 41 -0.06 -11.54 -6.51
N ARG A 42 0.54 -10.90 -7.53
CA ARG A 42 1.21 -9.59 -7.39
C ARG A 42 0.31 -8.39 -7.72
N CYS A 43 -0.99 -8.60 -8.02
CA CYS A 43 -1.92 -7.49 -8.30
C CYS A 43 -1.95 -6.45 -7.18
N LEU A 44 -1.89 -6.90 -5.92
CA LEU A 44 -1.85 -6.03 -4.77
C LEU A 44 -0.95 -6.65 -3.70
N MET A 45 0.32 -6.25 -3.70
CA MET A 45 1.29 -6.73 -2.72
C MET A 45 1.00 -6.13 -1.35
N SER A 46 1.09 -6.98 -0.32
CA SER A 46 0.80 -6.61 1.07
C SER A 46 2.08 -6.51 1.90
N PHE A 47 2.18 -5.48 2.72
CA PHE A 47 3.27 -5.31 3.68
C PHE A 47 2.71 -5.04 5.09
N LYS A 48 3.46 -5.43 6.13
CA LYS A 48 3.07 -5.15 7.52
C LYS A 48 3.57 -3.77 7.92
N ALA A 49 2.67 -2.88 8.31
CA ALA A 49 3.02 -1.51 8.66
C ALA A 49 4.04 -1.42 9.80
N GLU A 50 3.94 -2.30 10.79
CA GLU A 50 4.87 -2.39 11.94
C GLU A 50 6.33 -2.67 11.53
N LEU A 51 6.55 -3.25 10.35
CA LEU A 51 7.88 -3.60 9.84
C LEU A 51 8.42 -2.54 8.87
N LEU A 52 7.76 -1.39 8.73
CA LEU A 52 8.13 -0.41 7.70
C LEU A 52 9.44 0.30 8.04
N LEU A 53 9.60 0.72 9.28
CA LEU A 53 10.76 1.46 9.74
C LEU A 53 11.78 0.53 10.40
N SER A 54 13.05 0.89 10.32
CA SER A 54 14.11 0.21 11.06
C SER A 54 13.96 0.43 12.56
N ASP A 55 14.22 -0.62 13.35
CA ASP A 55 14.28 -0.57 14.82
C ASP A 55 15.71 -0.23 15.31
N ASP A 56 16.70 -0.22 14.40
CA ASP A 56 18.13 -0.01 14.71
C ASP A 56 18.48 1.47 14.96
N SER A 57 17.72 2.13 15.84
CA SER A 57 18.06 3.45 16.38
C SER A 57 19.05 3.30 17.54
N ASP A 58 20.21 2.70 17.29
CA ASP A 58 21.21 2.40 18.34
C ASP A 58 22.05 3.63 18.76
N GLU A 59 21.88 4.80 18.16
CA GLU A 59 22.68 5.99 18.53
C GLU A 59 21.87 7.29 18.50
N ALA A 60 21.25 7.64 19.64
CA ALA A 60 21.23 8.98 20.25
C ALA A 60 20.00 9.16 21.18
N CYS A 61 20.25 9.14 22.49
CA CYS A 61 19.53 9.86 23.55
C CYS A 61 18.04 10.20 23.28
N GLY A 62 17.15 9.22 23.48
CA GLY A 62 15.71 9.40 23.75
C GLY A 62 14.90 10.11 22.66
N GLY A 63 14.25 9.36 21.77
CA GLY A 63 13.45 9.99 20.71
C GLY A 63 12.49 9.06 19.98
N SER A 64 11.33 8.82 20.61
CA SER A 64 10.06 8.39 20.01
C SER A 64 10.00 7.07 19.24
N ASP A 65 9.21 6.12 19.78
CA ASP A 65 8.41 5.18 19.01
C ASP A 65 7.62 5.95 17.93
N PHE A 66 8.20 6.16 16.75
CA PHE A 66 7.53 6.90 15.68
C PHE A 66 6.43 6.01 15.07
N ILE A 67 5.22 6.20 15.57
CA ILE A 67 4.05 5.47 15.08
C ILE A 67 3.50 6.20 13.85
N ILE A 68 3.63 5.57 12.68
CA ILE A 68 3.02 6.05 11.44
C ILE A 68 1.50 5.93 11.56
N SER A 69 0.81 7.07 11.46
CA SER A 69 -0.65 7.10 11.38
C SER A 69 -1.13 6.97 9.93
N TRP A 70 -1.65 5.79 9.58
CA TRP A 70 -2.18 5.51 8.25
C TRP A 70 -3.53 6.20 7.97
N SER A 71 -4.23 6.66 9.00
CA SER A 71 -5.49 7.40 8.86
C SER A 71 -5.33 8.89 8.58
N GLY A 72 -4.11 9.43 8.68
CA GLY A 72 -3.82 10.83 8.38
C GLY A 72 -4.09 11.20 6.91
N GLN A 73 -4.45 12.47 6.67
CA GLN A 73 -4.64 13.04 5.33
C GLN A 73 -3.38 13.72 4.78
N GLN A 74 -2.21 13.36 5.31
CA GLN A 74 -0.92 13.91 4.89
C GLN A 74 -0.08 12.82 4.25
N ASP A 75 0.77 13.22 3.30
CA ASP A 75 1.78 12.33 2.74
C ASP A 75 2.70 11.85 3.86
N ILE A 76 3.11 10.58 3.79
CA ILE A 76 4.12 10.01 4.67
C ILE A 76 5.38 9.85 3.82
N THR A 77 6.34 10.73 4.02
CA THR A 77 7.64 10.67 3.33
C THR A 77 8.67 10.06 4.28
N ILE A 78 9.39 9.05 3.80
CA ILE A 78 10.52 8.45 4.52
C ILE A 78 11.77 9.24 4.14
N GLU A 79 12.14 10.20 5.00
CA GLU A 79 13.28 11.09 4.82
C GLU A 79 13.89 11.50 6.17
N GLY A 80 15.09 12.09 6.14
CA GLY A 80 15.81 12.49 7.34
C GLY A 80 16.22 11.29 8.19
N ASP A 81 15.78 11.26 9.44
CA ASP A 81 16.10 10.20 10.40
C ASP A 81 15.20 8.96 10.23
N LEU A 82 14.17 9.02 9.39
CA LEU A 82 13.32 7.86 9.09
C LEU A 82 14.00 6.97 8.06
N VAL A 83 14.30 5.73 8.44
CA VAL A 83 14.93 4.73 7.57
C VAL A 83 13.99 3.54 7.40
N LEU A 84 13.84 3.06 6.17
CA LEU A 84 13.13 1.81 5.92
C LEU A 84 13.85 0.64 6.59
N SER A 85 13.10 -0.32 7.11
CA SER A 85 13.70 -1.59 7.51
C SER A 85 14.24 -2.32 6.27
N HIS A 86 15.21 -3.21 6.45
CA HIS A 86 15.70 -4.09 5.38
C HIS A 86 14.58 -4.89 4.71
N CYS A 87 13.56 -5.31 5.46
CA CYS A 87 12.39 -5.99 4.91
C CYS A 87 11.57 -5.08 4.00
N ALA A 88 11.42 -3.82 4.38
CA ALA A 88 10.69 -2.82 3.60
C ALA A 88 11.46 -2.44 2.34
N GLU A 89 12.78 -2.21 2.42
CA GLU A 89 13.64 -1.95 1.26
C GLU A 89 13.51 -3.06 0.22
N ALA A 90 13.74 -4.31 0.64
CA ALA A 90 13.60 -5.46 -0.25
C ALA A 90 12.19 -5.55 -0.85
N PHE A 91 11.14 -5.29 -0.05
CA PHE A 91 9.77 -5.27 -0.54
C PHE A 91 9.56 -4.24 -1.65
N MET A 92 10.10 -3.02 -1.52
CA MET A 92 9.96 -1.94 -2.52
C MET A 92 10.51 -2.35 -3.89
N ASP A 93 11.65 -3.04 -3.92
CA ASP A 93 12.27 -3.54 -5.15
C ASP A 93 11.37 -4.54 -5.90
N TYR A 94 10.51 -5.27 -5.17
CA TYR A 94 9.61 -6.28 -5.75
C TYR A 94 8.23 -5.75 -6.12
N ILE A 95 7.90 -4.49 -5.84
CA ILE A 95 6.58 -3.95 -6.22
C ILE A 95 6.52 -3.84 -7.75
N PRO A 96 5.55 -4.48 -8.43
CA PRO A 96 5.43 -4.34 -9.87
C PRO A 96 5.25 -2.89 -10.30
N ASN A 97 5.73 -2.56 -11.49
CA ASN A 97 5.49 -1.25 -12.05
C ASN A 97 3.98 -1.07 -12.38
N PRO A 98 3.47 0.17 -12.49
CA PRO A 98 2.05 0.40 -12.68
C PRO A 98 1.47 -0.21 -13.97
N THR A 99 2.27 -0.23 -15.04
CA THR A 99 1.85 -0.78 -16.34
C THR A 99 1.64 -2.28 -16.26
N GLU A 100 2.52 -3.00 -15.55
CA GLU A 100 2.40 -4.44 -15.31
C GLU A 100 1.12 -4.78 -14.55
N ILE A 101 0.78 -4.01 -13.51
CA ILE A 101 -0.48 -4.23 -12.77
C ILE A 101 -1.70 -3.91 -13.63
N LEU A 102 -1.66 -2.84 -14.42
CA LEU A 102 -2.78 -2.50 -15.30
C LEU A 102 -3.09 -3.64 -16.29
N LEU A 103 -2.06 -4.27 -16.86
CA LEU A 103 -2.23 -5.44 -17.73
C LEU A 103 -2.93 -6.61 -17.01
N TYR A 104 -2.58 -6.87 -15.74
CA TYR A 104 -3.30 -7.87 -14.95
C TYR A 104 -4.78 -7.47 -14.80
N LEU A 105 -5.04 -6.21 -14.43
CA LEU A 105 -6.38 -5.70 -14.21
C LEU A 105 -7.25 -5.64 -15.47
N GLU A 106 -6.71 -5.73 -16.68
CA GLU A 106 -7.50 -5.81 -17.91
C GLU A 106 -8.33 -7.11 -17.98
N SER A 107 -7.82 -8.19 -17.41
CA SER A 107 -8.47 -9.51 -17.41
C SER A 107 -9.56 -9.66 -16.35
N ILE A 108 -9.74 -8.66 -15.48
CA ILE A 108 -10.65 -8.76 -14.34
C ILE A 108 -12.11 -8.71 -14.79
N ASN A 109 -12.84 -9.78 -14.48
CA ASN A 109 -14.29 -9.78 -14.64
C ASN A 109 -14.94 -9.13 -13.42
N THR A 110 -15.58 -7.97 -13.62
CA THR A 110 -16.25 -7.23 -12.56
C THR A 110 -17.70 -7.65 -12.32
N THR A 111 -18.17 -8.72 -12.97
CA THR A 111 -19.51 -9.27 -12.74
C THR A 111 -19.63 -9.76 -11.29
N GLY A 112 -20.68 -9.35 -10.59
CA GLY A 112 -20.88 -9.71 -9.18
C GLY A 112 -19.95 -8.98 -8.21
N TRP A 113 -19.40 -7.83 -8.61
CA TRP A 113 -18.70 -6.93 -7.70
C TRP A 113 -19.65 -5.91 -7.10
N ASP A 114 -19.50 -5.65 -5.80
CA ASP A 114 -20.29 -4.63 -5.11
C ASP A 114 -19.82 -3.21 -5.48
N LYS A 115 -20.71 -2.22 -5.27
CA LYS A 115 -20.42 -0.81 -5.58
C LYS A 115 -19.15 -0.32 -4.89
N ILE A 116 -18.89 -0.75 -3.65
CA ILE A 116 -17.71 -0.35 -2.90
C ILE A 116 -16.43 -1.00 -3.47
N GLN A 117 -16.50 -2.27 -3.86
CA GLN A 117 -15.39 -2.98 -4.51
C GLN A 117 -15.02 -2.32 -5.84
N LEU A 118 -16.03 -1.94 -6.65
CA LEU A 118 -15.83 -1.20 -7.89
C LEU A 118 -15.22 0.19 -7.64
N LYS A 119 -15.60 0.86 -6.55
CA LYS A 119 -15.00 2.15 -6.15
C LYS A 119 -13.51 1.97 -5.82
N TRP A 120 -13.15 0.96 -5.04
CA TRP A 120 -11.75 0.66 -4.70
C TRP A 120 -10.94 0.30 -5.95
N LEU A 121 -11.45 -0.58 -6.82
CA LEU A 121 -10.79 -0.95 -8.08
C LEU A 121 -10.57 0.27 -8.99
N ARG A 122 -11.58 1.12 -9.11
CA ARG A 122 -11.48 2.35 -9.92
C ARG A 122 -10.41 3.30 -9.36
N GLN A 123 -10.35 3.47 -8.04
CA GLN A 123 -9.35 4.32 -7.41
C GLN A 123 -7.93 3.78 -7.61
N MET A 124 -7.76 2.46 -7.46
CA MET A 124 -6.51 1.77 -7.74
C MET A 124 -6.07 1.97 -9.20
N ARG A 125 -6.96 1.75 -10.17
CA ARG A 125 -6.68 1.98 -11.60
C ARG A 125 -6.31 3.43 -11.89
N GLN A 126 -6.98 4.38 -11.25
CA GLN A 126 -6.67 5.80 -11.41
C GLN A 126 -5.23 6.11 -10.98
N TRP A 127 -4.80 5.63 -9.80
CA TRP A 127 -3.43 5.83 -9.33
C TRP A 127 -2.40 5.17 -10.23
N LEU A 128 -2.66 3.92 -10.65
CA LEU A 128 -1.77 3.21 -11.57
C LEU A 128 -1.64 3.95 -12.92
N THR A 129 -2.73 4.51 -13.44
CA THR A 129 -2.72 5.26 -14.71
C THR A 129 -1.94 6.59 -14.59
N THR A 130 -1.91 7.19 -13.41
CA THR A 130 -1.07 8.37 -13.12
C THR A 130 0.42 8.00 -13.00
N GLY A 131 0.76 6.71 -12.95
CA GLY A 131 2.14 6.24 -12.78
C GLY A 131 2.52 5.94 -11.34
N TYR A 132 1.58 5.96 -10.39
CA TYR A 132 1.85 5.58 -9.01
C TYR A 132 1.84 4.06 -8.85
N ARG A 133 2.76 3.53 -8.03
CA ARG A 133 2.65 2.14 -7.56
C ARG A 133 1.58 2.07 -6.47
N VAL A 134 0.94 0.92 -6.32
CA VAL A 134 -0.11 0.70 -5.31
C VAL A 134 0.21 -0.54 -4.49
N ILE A 135 0.15 -0.39 -3.17
CA ILE A 135 0.37 -1.47 -2.21
C ILE A 135 -0.76 -1.54 -1.18
N MET A 136 -0.80 -2.64 -0.44
CA MET A 136 -1.64 -2.78 0.74
C MET A 136 -0.79 -2.75 2.00
N MET A 137 -1.04 -1.79 2.89
CA MET A 137 -0.42 -1.75 4.22
C MET A 137 -1.34 -2.37 5.25
N ARG A 138 -0.82 -3.32 6.02
CA ARG A 138 -1.54 -4.03 7.09
C ARG A 138 -1.14 -3.45 8.44
N GLU A 139 -2.05 -2.72 9.06
CA GLU A 139 -1.91 -2.13 10.38
C GLU A 139 -2.56 -3.07 11.41
N ALA A 140 -1.80 -3.51 12.43
CA ALA A 140 -2.20 -4.55 13.37
C ALA A 140 -3.07 -4.03 14.53
#